data_AF-A0A954XK26-F1
#
_entry.id   AF-A0A954XK26-F1
#
_cell.length_a   1.000
_cell.length_b   1.000
_cell.length_c   1.000
_cell.angle_alpha   90.00
_cell.angle_beta   90.00
_cell.angle_gamma   90.00
#
_symmetry.space_group_name_H-M   'P 1'
#
loop_
_entity.id
_entity.type
_entity.pdbx_description
1 polymer ?
#
loop_
_entity_poly.entity_id
_entity_poly.type
_entity_poly.pdbx_seq_one_letter_code
_entity_poly.pdbx_strand_id
1 'polypeptide(L)'
;MKAIPVVAIVLGLLMLVASALWGHLFPPTRSWTDEKSERLAELGSETNRLKFALVEAQNSPSMHAGKNPGEIKLEYDAARAEYDELHAEFESARDSPETVSGVLRWTSIVLIGVGTLWFYASGNQS
;
A
#
# COMPACT_ATOMS: atom_id res chain seq x y z
N MET A 1 12.91 -25.49 -35.15
CA MET A 1 12.35 -25.04 -33.86
C MET A 1 12.72 -23.57 -33.59
N LYS A 2 12.08 -22.60 -34.27
CA LYS A 2 12.36 -21.15 -34.13
C LYS A 2 11.23 -20.35 -33.44
N ALA A 3 10.15 -21.01 -33.03
CA ALA A 3 8.95 -20.35 -32.52
C ALA A 3 9.07 -19.86 -31.07
N ILE A 4 9.87 -20.54 -30.24
CA ILE A 4 10.05 -20.26 -28.81
C ILE A 4 10.49 -18.79 -28.53
N PRO A 5 11.50 -18.22 -29.21
CA PRO A 5 11.94 -16.84 -28.93
C PRO A 5 10.90 -15.79 -29.30
N VAL A 6 10.15 -15.99 -30.40
CA VAL A 6 9.09 -15.03 -30.82
C VAL A 6 7.95 -15.03 -29.82
N VAL A 7 7.53 -16.21 -29.33
CA VAL A 7 6.49 -16.33 -28.31
C VAL A 7 6.91 -15.62 -27.01
N ALA A 8 8.17 -15.75 -26.59
CA ALA A 8 8.68 -15.09 -25.38
C ALA A 8 8.64 -13.55 -25.50
N ILE A 9 9.00 -12.99 -26.67
CA ILE A 9 8.98 -11.54 -26.91
C ILE A 9 7.54 -11.01 -26.92
N VAL A 10 6.62 -11.70 -27.60
CA VAL A 10 5.20 -11.30 -27.64
C VAL A 10 4.56 -11.39 -26.25
N LEU A 11 4.87 -12.44 -25.49
CA LEU A 11 4.42 -12.59 -24.12
C LEU A 11 4.96 -11.47 -23.21
N GLY A 12 6.24 -11.11 -23.34
CA GLY A 12 6.86 -10.01 -22.61
C GLY A 12 6.21 -8.66 -22.91
N LEU A 13 5.90 -8.38 -24.18
CA LEU A 13 5.15 -7.19 -24.57
C LEU A 13 3.73 -7.17 -24.00
N LEU A 14 3.02 -8.31 -24.04
CA LEU A 14 1.69 -8.44 -23.45
C LEU A 14 1.70 -8.21 -21.94
N MET A 15 2.68 -8.76 -21.20
CA MET A 15 2.82 -8.51 -19.77
C MET A 15 3.12 -7.05 -19.46
N LEU A 16 3.91 -6.38 -20.30
CA LEU A 16 4.22 -4.96 -20.14
C LEU A 16 2.97 -4.08 -20.32
N VAL A 17 2.14 -4.40 -21.32
CA VAL A 17 0.84 -3.72 -21.52
C VAL A 17 -0.12 -4.03 -20.37
N ALA A 18 -0.20 -5.29 -19.92
CA ALA A 18 -1.01 -5.67 -18.77
C ALA A 18 -0.57 -4.95 -17.48
N SER A 19 0.75 -4.74 -17.29
CA SER A 19 1.31 -3.96 -16.18
C SER A 19 0.84 -2.50 -16.21
N ALA A 20 0.86 -1.87 -17.39
CA ALA A 20 0.37 -0.51 -17.55
C ALA A 20 -1.13 -0.40 -17.31
N LEU A 21 -1.91 -1.38 -17.77
CA LEU A 21 -3.35 -1.44 -17.59
C LEU A 21 -3.76 -1.82 -16.17
N TRP A 22 -2.89 -2.45 -15.38
CA TRP A 22 -3.21 -2.91 -14.03
C TRP A 22 -3.67 -1.77 -13.12
N GLY A 23 -2.95 -0.64 -13.13
CA GLY A 23 -3.33 0.55 -12.36
C GLY A 23 -4.64 1.20 -12.80
N HIS A 24 -5.07 0.96 -14.05
CA HIS A 24 -6.36 1.43 -14.56
C HIS A 24 -7.51 0.48 -14.22
N LEU A 25 -7.27 -0.83 -14.27
CA LEU A 25 -8.27 -1.87 -13.96
C LEU A 25 -8.54 -2.00 -12.46
N PHE A 26 -7.54 -1.72 -11.62
CA PHE A 26 -7.63 -1.81 -10.16
C PHE A 26 -7.26 -0.46 -9.52
N PRO A 27 -8.15 0.54 -9.61
CA PRO A 27 -7.90 1.82 -8.98
C PRO A 27 -7.87 1.67 -7.45
N PRO A 28 -6.97 2.38 -6.74
CA PRO A 28 -6.86 2.31 -5.28
C PRO A 28 -8.14 2.75 -4.56
N THR A 29 -8.99 3.54 -5.22
CA THR A 29 -10.31 3.95 -4.73
C THR A 29 -11.29 2.80 -4.52
N ARG A 30 -11.00 1.59 -5.04
CA ARG A 30 -11.86 0.42 -4.85
C ARG A 30 -11.69 -0.22 -3.47
N SER A 31 -10.48 -0.18 -2.91
CA SER A 31 -10.18 -0.72 -1.57
C SER A 31 -10.23 0.37 -0.49
N TRP A 32 -9.94 1.62 -0.87
CA TRP A 32 -9.92 2.76 0.04
C TRP A 32 -11.06 3.73 -0.29
N THR A 33 -12.08 3.79 0.57
CA THR A 33 -13.26 4.64 0.36
C THR A 33 -13.14 6.00 1.06
N ASP A 34 -14.01 6.94 0.69
CA ASP A 34 -14.06 8.27 1.30
C ASP A 34 -14.42 8.19 2.78
N GLU A 35 -15.30 7.26 3.17
CA GLU A 35 -15.69 7.05 4.57
C GLU A 35 -14.50 6.58 5.43
N LYS A 36 -13.65 5.70 4.89
CA LYS A 36 -12.41 5.29 5.59
C LYS A 36 -11.42 6.42 5.73
N SER A 37 -11.32 7.28 4.71
CA SER A 37 -10.47 8.49 4.76
C SER A 37 -10.93 9.45 5.84
N GLU A 38 -12.23 9.70 5.91
CA GLU A 38 -12.84 10.55 6.94
C GLU A 38 -12.66 9.95 8.33
N ARG A 39 -12.90 8.64 8.49
CA ARG A 39 -12.69 7.93 9.75
C ARG A 39 -11.23 7.97 10.22
N LEU A 40 -10.27 7.80 9.31
CA LEU A 40 -8.84 7.89 9.63
C LEU A 40 -8.46 9.29 10.11
N ALA A 41 -9.00 10.33 9.48
CA ALA A 41 -8.78 11.72 9.88
C ALA A 41 -9.41 12.02 11.25
N GLU A 42 -10.63 11.54 11.49
CA GLU A 42 -11.33 11.66 12.78
C GLU A 42 -10.52 10.98 13.90
N LEU A 43 -10.13 9.71 13.71
CA LEU A 43 -9.32 8.97 14.67
C LEU A 43 -7.98 9.66 14.93
N GLY A 44 -7.33 10.23 13.90
CA GLY A 44 -6.08 10.98 14.08
C GLY A 44 -6.27 12.21 14.96
N SER A 45 -7.36 12.96 14.76
CA SER A 45 -7.73 14.12 15.58
C SER A 45 -8.07 13.69 17.02
N GLU A 46 -8.87 12.63 17.18
CA GLU A 46 -9.27 12.10 18.48
C GLU A 46 -8.08 11.58 19.28
N THR A 47 -7.19 10.83 18.65
CA THR A 47 -5.97 10.30 19.27
C THR A 47 -5.08 11.45 19.77
N ASN A 48 -4.92 12.51 18.99
CA ASN A 48 -4.17 13.70 19.42
C ASN A 48 -4.86 14.43 20.57
N ARG A 49 -6.18 14.62 20.51
CA ARG A 49 -6.96 15.23 21.59
C ARG A 49 -6.82 14.45 22.89
N LEU A 50 -6.99 13.13 22.84
CA LEU A 50 -6.86 12.24 24.00
C LEU A 50 -5.43 12.22 24.55
N LYS A 51 -4.41 12.27 23.68
CA LYS A 51 -3.01 12.40 24.10
C LYS A 51 -2.78 13.68 24.91
N PHE A 52 -3.28 14.82 24.45
CA PHE A 52 -3.15 16.08 25.20
C PHE A 52 -3.94 16.04 26.51
N ALA A 53 -5.17 15.51 26.51
CA ALA A 53 -5.97 15.35 27.71
C ALA A 53 -5.30 14.42 28.75
N LEU A 54 -4.62 13.36 28.30
CA LEU A 54 -3.87 12.45 29.16
C LEU A 54 -2.64 13.13 29.78
N VAL A 55 -1.89 13.91 28.99
CA VAL A 55 -0.74 14.68 29.47
C VAL A 55 -1.19 15.74 30.48
N GLU A 56 -2.30 16.43 30.22
CA GLU A 56 -2.88 17.41 31.14
C GLU A 56 -3.34 16.76 32.45
N ALA A 57 -4.05 15.63 32.37
CA ALA A 57 -4.49 14.87 33.54
C ALA A 57 -3.33 14.31 34.39
N GLN A 58 -2.20 13.95 33.75
CA GLN A 58 -1.00 13.50 34.46
C GLN A 58 -0.24 14.64 35.13
N ASN A 59 -0.16 15.81 34.49
CA ASN A 59 0.59 16.96 34.99
C ASN A 59 -0.20 17.82 35.98
N SER A 60 -1.53 17.79 35.91
CA SER A 60 -2.43 18.51 36.80
C SER A 60 -3.49 17.57 37.35
N PRO A 61 -3.17 16.74 38.36
CA PRO A 61 -4.14 15.95 39.10
C PRO A 61 -4.99 16.87 40.00
N SER A 62 -5.72 17.83 39.41
CA SER A 62 -6.61 18.70 40.16
C SER A 62 -7.82 17.89 40.64
N MET A 63 -8.05 17.90 41.95
CA MET A 63 -9.01 17.09 42.70
C MET A 63 -10.51 17.28 42.36
N HIS A 64 -10.88 18.02 41.31
CA HIS A 64 -12.27 18.38 41.03
C HIS A 64 -12.66 18.08 39.58
N ALA A 65 -13.49 17.03 39.41
CA ALA A 65 -14.41 16.81 38.29
C ALA A 65 -13.87 16.47 36.88
N GLY A 66 -12.63 16.01 36.73
CA GLY A 66 -12.11 15.46 35.47
C GLY A 66 -12.32 13.94 35.32
N LYS A 67 -12.38 13.44 34.06
CA LYS A 67 -12.28 11.98 33.76
C LYS A 67 -11.02 11.40 34.38
N ASN A 68 -11.07 10.17 34.87
CA ASN A 68 -9.92 9.51 35.46
C ASN A 68 -8.82 9.34 34.38
N PRO A 69 -7.54 9.65 34.65
CA PRO A 69 -6.45 9.43 33.68
C PRO A 69 -6.38 7.98 33.16
N GLY A 70 -6.82 6.99 33.96
CA GLY A 70 -6.94 5.60 33.51
C GLY A 70 -8.02 5.39 32.43
N GLU A 71 -9.15 6.09 32.52
CA GLU A 71 -10.22 6.05 31.51
C GLU A 71 -9.79 6.74 30.21
N ILE A 72 -9.14 7.90 30.32
CA ILE A 72 -8.59 8.62 29.15
C ILE A 72 -7.54 7.76 28.45
N LYS A 73 -6.71 7.03 29.21
CA LYS A 73 -5.72 6.11 28.64
C LYS A 73 -6.39 4.95 27.90
N LEU A 74 -7.44 4.35 28.46
CA LEU A 74 -8.19 3.29 27.79
C LEU A 74 -8.83 3.78 26.48
N GLU A 75 -9.43 4.97 26.49
CA GLU A 75 -9.99 5.60 25.29
C GLU A 75 -8.90 5.89 24.25
N TYR A 76 -7.74 6.39 24.70
CA TYR A 76 -6.59 6.64 23.83
C TYR A 76 -6.08 5.35 23.19
N ASP A 77 -5.87 4.29 23.99
CA ASP A 77 -5.34 3.02 23.51
C ASP A 77 -6.31 2.37 22.50
N ALA A 78 -7.62 2.47 22.72
CA ALA A 78 -8.63 1.97 21.79
C ALA A 78 -8.66 2.76 20.47
N ALA A 79 -8.72 4.10 20.54
CA ALA A 79 -8.70 4.95 19.34
C ALA A 79 -7.38 4.79 18.56
N ARG A 80 -6.26 4.62 19.27
CA ARG A 80 -4.95 4.38 18.68
C ARG A 80 -4.89 3.04 17.96
N ALA A 81 -5.42 1.98 18.55
CA ALA A 81 -5.47 0.67 17.91
C ALA A 81 -6.29 0.70 16.61
N GLU A 82 -7.47 1.33 16.64
CA GLU A 82 -8.31 1.50 15.43
C GLU A 82 -7.59 2.35 14.38
N TYR A 83 -6.91 3.44 14.80
CA TYR A 83 -6.10 4.26 13.91
C TYR A 83 -4.98 3.45 13.25
N ASP A 84 -4.21 2.69 14.03
CA ASP A 84 -3.07 1.93 13.52
C ASP A 84 -3.52 0.83 12.55
N GLU A 85 -4.66 0.17 12.82
CA GLU A 85 -5.27 -0.81 11.90
C GLU A 85 -5.69 -0.16 10.58
N LEU A 86 -6.42 0.95 10.65
CA LEU A 86 -6.93 1.65 9.47
C LEU A 86 -5.80 2.31 8.67
N HIS A 87 -4.74 2.77 9.35
CA HIS A 87 -3.54 3.29 8.72
C HIS A 87 -2.75 2.21 7.99
N ALA A 88 -2.62 1.01 8.58
CA ALA A 88 -1.99 -0.13 7.90
C ALA A 88 -2.78 -0.55 6.65
N GLU A 89 -4.11 -0.51 6.71
CA GLU A 89 -4.95 -0.75 5.53
C GLU A 89 -4.73 0.34 4.45
N PHE A 90 -4.61 1.61 4.85
CA PHE A 90 -4.28 2.71 3.93
C PHE A 90 -2.95 2.49 3.22
N GLU A 91 -1.89 2.19 3.97
CA GLU A 91 -0.56 1.95 3.39
C GLU A 91 -0.57 0.76 2.45
N SER A 92 -1.23 -0.34 2.84
CA SER A 92 -1.41 -1.50 1.97
C SER A 92 -2.18 -1.17 0.70
N ALA A 93 -3.28 -0.42 0.80
CA ALA A 93 -4.08 0.00 -0.35
C ALA A 93 -3.31 0.95 -1.27
N ARG A 94 -2.49 1.84 -0.72
CA ARG A 94 -1.65 2.80 -1.45
C ARG A 94 -0.49 2.10 -2.16
N ASP A 95 0.18 1.17 -1.49
CA ASP A 95 1.45 0.59 -1.95
C ASP A 95 1.24 -0.67 -2.81
N SER A 96 0.08 -1.34 -2.73
CA SER A 96 -0.23 -2.55 -3.51
C SER A 96 -0.19 -2.35 -5.04
N PRO A 97 -0.68 -1.25 -5.63
CA PRO A 97 -0.63 -1.06 -7.09
C PRO A 97 0.80 -0.81 -7.56
N GLU A 98 1.60 -0.12 -6.75
CA GLU A 98 2.99 0.22 -7.05
C GLU A 98 3.90 -1.02 -6.97
N THR A 99 3.75 -1.85 -5.93
CA THR A 99 4.52 -3.09 -5.79
C THR A 99 4.19 -4.11 -6.88
N VAL A 100 2.91 -4.36 -7.17
CA VAL A 100 2.50 -5.33 -8.21
C VAL A 100 2.94 -4.85 -9.60
N SER A 101 2.74 -3.57 -9.91
CA SER A 101 3.18 -3.01 -11.20
C SER A 101 4.70 -3.03 -11.34
N GLY A 102 5.44 -2.74 -10.27
CA GLY A 102 6.90 -2.81 -10.22
C GLY A 102 7.44 -4.21 -10.53
N VAL A 103 6.92 -5.24 -9.86
CA VAL A 103 7.31 -6.64 -10.12
C VAL A 103 7.00 -7.05 -11.55
N LEU A 104 5.82 -6.70 -12.08
CA LEU A 104 5.46 -7.00 -13.46
C LEU A 104 6.39 -6.33 -14.48
N ARG A 105 6.78 -5.07 -14.24
CA ARG A 105 7.71 -4.32 -15.10
C ARG A 105 9.08 -4.99 -15.15
N TRP A 106 9.66 -5.29 -14.00
CA TRP A 106 10.97 -5.96 -13.95
C TRP A 106 10.93 -7.35 -14.58
N THR A 107 9.87 -8.12 -14.32
CA THR A 107 9.68 -9.45 -14.95
C THR A 107 9.60 -9.33 -16.47
N SER A 108 8.88 -8.33 -16.98
CA SER A 108 8.75 -8.09 -18.43
C SER A 108 10.09 -7.70 -19.07
N ILE A 109 10.88 -6.83 -18.41
CA ILE A 109 12.21 -6.43 -18.89
C ILE A 109 13.15 -7.65 -18.97
N VAL A 110 13.15 -8.50 -17.94
CA VAL A 110 13.98 -9.72 -17.92
C VAL A 110 13.59 -10.66 -19.05
N LEU A 111 12.28 -10.90 -19.26
CA LEU A 111 11.79 -11.77 -20.34
C LEU A 111 12.19 -11.25 -21.73
N ILE A 112 12.03 -9.95 -21.98
CA ILE A 112 12.41 -9.33 -23.26
C ILE A 112 13.93 -9.42 -23.45
N GLY A 113 14.71 -9.12 -22.41
CA GLY A 113 16.17 -9.18 -22.45
C GLY A 113 16.68 -10.60 -22.78
N VAL A 114 16.22 -11.60 -22.05
CA VAL A 114 16.60 -13.01 -22.26
C VAL A 114 16.16 -13.51 -23.63
N GLY A 115 14.92 -13.19 -24.05
CA GLY A 115 14.42 -13.57 -25.37
C GLY A 115 15.24 -12.97 -26.52
N THR A 116 15.63 -11.69 -26.39
CA THR A 116 16.45 -10.99 -27.39
C THR A 116 17.86 -11.56 -27.46
N LEU A 117 18.51 -11.79 -26.30
CA LEU A 117 19.84 -12.40 -26.23
C LEU A 117 19.86 -13.80 -26.83
N TRP A 118 18.85 -14.63 -26.52
CA TRP A 118 18.73 -15.98 -27.06
C TRP A 118 18.51 -15.97 -28.59
N PHE A 119 17.68 -15.06 -29.09
CA PHE A 119 17.47 -14.89 -30.52
C PHE A 119 18.77 -14.52 -31.25
N TYR A 120 19.54 -13.56 -30.70
CA TYR A 120 20.84 -13.17 -31.26
C TYR A 120 21.87 -14.30 -31.19
N ALA A 121 21.99 -15.00 -30.06
CA ALA A 121 22.94 -16.10 -29.90
C ALA A 121 22.65 -17.27 -30.83
N SER A 122 21.38 -17.60 -31.05
CA SER A 122 20.96 -18.66 -31.98
C SER A 122 21.02 -18.25 -33.45
N GLY A 123 20.88 -16.96 -33.76
CA GLY A 123 21.08 -16.41 -35.10
C GLY A 123 22.54 -16.33 -35.53
N ASN A 124 23.48 -16.23 -34.59
CA ASN A 124 24.92 -16.15 -34.87
C ASN A 124 25.61 -17.53 -35.03
N GLN A 125 24.86 -18.63 -34.89
CA GLN A 125 25.34 -20.00 -35.10
C GLN A 125 24.94 -20.61 -36.46
N SER A 126 24.31 -19.82 -37.35
CA SER A 126 24.05 -20.19 -38.75
C SER A 126 25.00 -19.49 -39.70
#